data_AF-A0A6V8PPZ9-F1
#
_entry.id   AF-A0A6V8PPZ9-F1
#
_cell.length_a   1.000
_cell.length_b   1.000
_cell.length_c   1.000
_cell.angle_alpha   90.00
_cell.angle_beta   90.00
_cell.angle_gamma   90.00
#
_symmetry.space_group_name_H-M   'P 1'
#
loop_
_entity.id
_entity.type
_entity.pdbx_description
1 polymer ?
#
loop_
_entity_poly.entity_id
_entity_poly.type
_entity_poly.pdbx_seq_one_letter_code
_entity_poly.pdbx_strand_id
1 'polypeptide(L)'
;MKKVPLKKLKVDLEEVGLCMENQERFEIDFYLDKETGEVIVVAGEILRRVEEGDLSTEDLPDWQKKDVKIAEDILFSNPERYERIPEK
;
A
#
# COMPACT_ATOMS: atom_id res chain seq x y z
N MET A 1 -23.19 -16.48 10.28
CA MET A 1 -22.34 -15.49 9.59
C MET A 1 -22.79 -15.41 8.14
N LYS A 2 -23.14 -14.22 7.63
CA LYS A 2 -23.48 -14.05 6.21
C LYS A 2 -22.18 -14.05 5.41
N LYS A 3 -22.06 -14.91 4.39
CA LYS A 3 -20.94 -14.90 3.44
C LYS A 3 -21.02 -13.58 2.65
N VAL A 4 -20.05 -12.70 2.81
CA VAL A 4 -19.90 -11.55 1.93
C VAL A 4 -19.45 -12.10 0.57
N PRO A 5 -20.14 -11.78 -0.54
CA PRO A 5 -19.71 -12.24 -1.85
C PRO A 5 -18.32 -11.68 -2.15
N LEU A 6 -17.39 -12.56 -2.53
CA LEU A 6 -16.05 -12.15 -2.95
C LEU A 6 -16.17 -11.30 -4.22
N LYS A 7 -15.62 -10.08 -4.17
CA LYS A 7 -15.49 -9.21 -5.35
C LYS A 7 -14.53 -9.89 -6.33
N LYS A 8 -14.95 -10.02 -7.59
CA LYS A 8 -14.05 -10.47 -8.66
C LYS A 8 -13.18 -9.29 -9.08
N LEU A 9 -11.87 -9.44 -8.94
CA LEU A 9 -10.87 -8.44 -9.31
C LEU A 9 -9.92 -9.04 -10.34
N LYS A 10 -9.48 -8.21 -11.28
CA LYS A 10 -8.37 -8.56 -12.16
C LYS A 10 -7.09 -8.24 -11.38
N VAL A 11 -6.31 -9.26 -11.09
CA VAL A 11 -5.05 -9.14 -10.34
C VAL A 11 -3.94 -9.73 -11.20
N ASP A 12 -2.81 -9.03 -11.26
CA ASP A 12 -1.59 -9.56 -11.85
C ASP A 12 -0.86 -10.44 -10.82
N LEU A 13 -1.04 -11.75 -10.92
CA LEU A 13 -0.41 -12.69 -9.99
C LEU A 13 1.10 -12.85 -10.23
N GLU A 14 1.58 -12.51 -11.42
CA GLU A 14 3.02 -12.51 -11.71
C GLU A 14 3.69 -11.34 -10.98
N GLU A 15 3.09 -10.15 -11.05
CA GLU A 15 3.55 -8.97 -10.29
C GLU A 15 3.54 -9.22 -8.79
N VAL A 16 2.46 -9.78 -8.24
CA VAL A 16 2.39 -10.14 -6.81
C VAL A 16 3.50 -11.13 -6.45
N GLY A 17 3.74 -12.15 -7.28
CA GLY A 17 4.83 -13.11 -7.06
C GLY A 17 6.22 -12.45 -7.05
N LEU A 18 6.47 -11.53 -7.98
CA LEU A 18 7.73 -10.76 -8.02
C LEU A 18 7.91 -9.90 -6.75
N CYS A 19 6.85 -9.26 -6.28
CA CYS A 19 6.88 -8.50 -5.03
C CYS A 19 7.14 -9.40 -3.80
N MET A 20 6.59 -10.62 -3.78
CA MET A 20 6.86 -11.58 -2.70
C MET A 20 8.33 -12.02 -2.66
N GLU A 21 9.00 -12.08 -3.80
CA GLU A 21 10.43 -12.44 -3.90
C GLU A 21 11.37 -11.28 -3.54
N ASN A 22 10.85 -10.05 -3.46
CA ASN A 22 11.63 -8.90 -2.98
C ASN A 22 11.72 -8.89 -1.45
N GLN A 23 12.83 -9.43 -0.94
CA GLN A 23 13.15 -9.53 0.48
C GLN A 23 13.92 -8.31 1.03
N GLU A 24 14.44 -7.42 0.18
CA GLU A 24 15.17 -6.21 0.61
C GLU A 24 14.21 -5.01 0.75
N ARG A 25 13.28 -5.11 1.71
CA ARG A 25 12.20 -4.11 1.93
C ARG A 25 12.57 -2.98 2.89
N PHE A 26 13.84 -2.56 2.89
CA PHE A 26 14.29 -1.48 3.77
C PHE A 26 13.77 -0.11 3.33
N GLU A 27 13.59 0.08 2.02
CA GLU A 27 13.22 1.37 1.44
C GLU A 27 11.77 1.42 0.96
N ILE A 28 11.19 0.27 0.57
CA ILE A 28 9.86 0.18 0.00
C ILE A 28 9.10 -1.03 0.52
N ASP A 29 7.79 -0.89 0.63
CA ASP A 29 6.83 -1.96 0.88
C ASP A 29 5.82 -2.06 -0.26
N PHE A 30 5.23 -3.26 -0.40
CA PHE A 30 4.26 -3.58 -1.43
C PHE A 30 2.91 -3.93 -0.80
N TYR A 31 1.84 -3.34 -1.35
CA TYR A 31 0.47 -3.57 -0.90
C TYR A 31 -0.42 -3.92 -2.09
N LEU A 32 -1.33 -4.87 -1.93
CA LEU A 32 -2.40 -5.13 -2.86
C LEU A 32 -3.61 -4.25 -2.49
N ASP A 33 -4.06 -3.41 -3.41
CA ASP A 33 -5.33 -2.69 -3.27
C ASP A 33 -6.50 -3.64 -3.57
N LYS A 34 -7.26 -4.02 -2.54
CA LYS A 34 -8.39 -4.95 -2.68
C LYS A 34 -9.62 -4.32 -3.35
N GLU A 35 -9.60 -3.04 -3.70
CA GLU A 35 -10.65 -2.43 -4.52
C GLU A 35 -10.33 -2.45 -6.02
N THR A 36 -9.07 -2.29 -6.41
CA THR A 36 -8.65 -2.20 -7.82
C THR A 36 -7.99 -3.48 -8.33
N GLY A 37 -7.32 -4.23 -7.44
CA GLY A 37 -6.50 -5.39 -7.77
C GLY A 37 -5.06 -5.05 -8.17
N GLU A 38 -4.65 -3.79 -7.99
CA GLU A 38 -3.32 -3.28 -8.35
C GLU A 38 -2.32 -3.41 -7.19
N VAL A 39 -1.05 -3.56 -7.53
CA VAL A 39 0.05 -3.46 -6.57
C VAL A 39 0.45 -2.00 -6.40
N ILE A 40 0.49 -1.58 -5.15
CA ILE A 40 0.92 -0.26 -4.72
C ILE A 40 2.29 -0.38 -4.07
N VAL A 41 3.24 0.44 -4.53
CA VAL A 41 4.57 0.57 -3.94
C VAL A 41 4.58 1.82 -3.09
N VAL A 42 5.00 1.69 -1.83
CA VAL A 42 5.10 2.83 -0.91
C VAL A 42 6.48 2.84 -0.27
N ALA A 43 7.11 4.01 -0.22
CA ALA A 43 8.36 4.16 0.49
C ALA A 43 8.16 3.98 2.00
N GLY A 44 8.98 3.15 2.63
CA GLY A 44 8.95 2.90 4.07
C GLY A 44 9.16 4.17 4.89
N GLU A 45 9.94 5.13 4.38
CA GLU A 45 10.10 6.44 5.01
C GLU A 45 8.76 7.20 5.08
N ILE A 46 7.97 7.18 4.00
CA ILE A 46 6.68 7.88 3.97
C ILE A 46 5.72 7.24 4.97
N LEU A 47 5.64 5.90 5.00
CA LEU A 47 4.81 5.19 5.98
C LEU A 47 5.19 5.57 7.42
N ARG A 48 6.49 5.50 7.76
CA ARG A 48 6.97 5.83 9.10
C ARG A 48 6.65 7.27 9.48
N ARG A 49 6.94 8.23 8.60
CA ARG A 49 6.74 9.64 8.91
C ARG A 49 5.26 10.02 8.99
N VAL A 50 4.39 9.36 8.22
CA VAL A 50 2.92 9.50 8.35
C VAL A 50 2.48 8.91 9.69
N GLU A 51 3.00 7.74 10.07
CA GLU A 51 2.70 7.11 11.35
C GLU A 51 3.11 7.98 12.55
N GLU A 52 4.29 8.61 12.47
CA GLU A 52 4.85 9.51 13.48
C GLU A 52 4.22 10.92 13.47
N GLY A 53 3.47 11.28 12.41
CA GLY A 53 2.91 12.62 12.22
C GLY A 53 3.95 13.70 11.85
N ASP A 54 5.11 13.30 11.32
CA ASP A 54 6.25 14.17 10.95
C ASP A 54 6.34 14.46 9.44
N LEU A 55 5.17 14.59 8.80
CA LEU A 55 5.04 14.93 7.39
C LEU A 55 4.03 16.06 7.20
N SER A 56 4.52 17.25 6.85
CA SER A 56 3.67 18.32 6.30
C SER A 56 3.57 18.14 4.78
N THR A 57 2.35 18.11 4.26
CA THR A 57 2.10 17.94 2.82
C THR A 57 2.11 19.25 2.05
N GLU A 58 2.10 20.42 2.70
CA GLU A 58 1.84 21.72 2.04
C GLU A 58 2.83 22.01 0.90
N ASP A 59 4.12 21.77 1.14
CA ASP A 59 5.22 22.07 0.20
C ASP A 59 5.63 20.88 -0.67
N LEU A 60 4.99 19.72 -0.52
CA LEU A 60 5.36 18.54 -1.29
C LEU A 60 4.89 18.64 -2.75
N PRO A 61 5.66 18.10 -3.71
CA PRO A 61 5.18 17.92 -5.07
C PRO A 61 3.92 17.05 -5.13
N ASP A 62 3.09 17.22 -6.16
CA ASP A 62 1.83 16.49 -6.29
C ASP A 62 2.00 14.96 -6.31
N TRP A 63 3.10 14.45 -6.87
CA TRP A 63 3.39 13.02 -6.85
C TRP A 63 3.61 12.53 -5.41
N GLN A 64 4.36 13.28 -4.61
CA GLN A 64 4.66 12.91 -3.23
C GLN A 64 3.44 13.09 -2.31
N LYS A 65 2.58 14.08 -2.58
CA LYS A 65 1.28 14.25 -1.90
C LYS A 65 0.38 13.03 -2.09
N LYS A 66 0.40 12.40 -3.27
CA LYS A 66 -0.35 11.16 -3.52
C LYS A 66 0.18 10.01 -2.69
N ASP A 67 1.51 9.87 -2.59
CA ASP A 67 2.13 8.80 -1.79
C ASP A 67 1.81 8.96 -0.30
N VAL A 68 1.83 10.19 0.22
CA VAL A 68 1.40 10.48 1.61
C VAL A 68 -0.05 10.08 1.83
N LYS A 69 -0.95 10.46 0.91
CA LYS A 69 -2.36 10.10 1.03
C LYS A 69 -2.58 8.58 0.99
N ILE A 70 -1.85 7.87 0.15
CA ILE A 70 -1.87 6.40 0.11
C ILE A 70 -1.39 5.82 1.44
N ALA A 71 -0.32 6.36 2.02
CA ALA A 71 0.17 5.93 3.32
C ALA A 71 -0.85 6.20 4.45
N GLU A 72 -1.50 7.36 4.46
CA GLU A 72 -2.60 7.66 5.40
C GLU A 72 -3.77 6.70 5.24
N ASP A 73 -4.13 6.34 4.00
CA ASP A 73 -5.18 5.37 3.71
C ASP A 73 -4.80 3.96 4.20
N ILE A 74 -3.56 3.54 4.00
CA ILE A 74 -3.02 2.24 4.47
C ILE A 74 -3.00 2.16 6.00
N LEU A 75 -2.54 3.22 6.69
CA LEU A 75 -2.28 3.18 8.12
C LEU A 75 -3.53 3.48 8.97
N PHE A 76 -4.38 4.40 8.50
CA PHE A 76 -5.40 5.01 9.34
C PHE A 76 -6.79 5.04 8.72
N SER A 77 -6.92 5.53 7.49
CA SER A 77 -8.24 5.86 6.95
C SER A 77 -9.01 4.65 6.44
N ASN A 78 -8.33 3.70 5.77
CA ASN A 78 -8.93 2.51 5.15
C ASN A 78 -8.00 1.28 5.22
N PRO A 79 -7.47 0.89 6.39
CA PRO A 79 -6.47 -0.18 6.51
C PRO A 79 -6.98 -1.52 5.97
N GLU A 80 -8.28 -1.79 6.02
CA GLU A 80 -8.89 -3.00 5.49
C GLU A 80 -8.91 -3.09 3.96
N ARG A 81 -8.70 -1.97 3.25
CA ARG A 81 -8.62 -1.94 1.78
C ARG A 81 -7.30 -2.51 1.27
N TYR A 82 -6.22 -2.31 2.00
CA TYR A 82 -4.87 -2.68 1.56
C TYR A 82 -4.44 -3.96 2.25
N GLU A 83 -3.76 -4.84 1.50
CA GLU A 83 -3.15 -6.04 2.05
C GLU A 83 -1.64 -5.98 1.80
N ARG A 84 -0.81 -5.96 2.84
CA ARG A 84 0.64 -6.02 2.65
C ARG A 84 0.98 -7.34 1.96
N ILE A 85 1.69 -7.25 0.83
CA ILE A 85 2.12 -8.45 0.10
C ILE A 85 3.18 -9.14 0.94
N PRO A 86 3.00 -10.44 1.28
CA PRO A 86 3.95 -11.16 2.14
C PRO A 86 5.31 -11.32 1.46
N GLU A 87 6.33 -11.61 2.25
CA GLU A 87 7.64 -12.04 1.76
C GLU A 87 7.67 -13.58 1.70
N LYS A 88 8.35 -14.14 0.70
CA LYS A 88 8.48 -15.59 0.50
C LYS A 88 9.56 -16.22 1.38
#